data_AF-A0AAJ5QP60-F1
#
_entry.id   AF-A0AAJ5QP60-F1
#
_cell.length_a   1.000
_cell.length_b   1.000
_cell.length_c   1.000
_cell.angle_alpha   90.00
_cell.angle_beta   90.00
_cell.angle_gamma   90.00
#
_symmetry.space_group_name_H-M   'P 1'
#
loop_
_entity.id
_entity.type
_entity.pdbx_description
1 polymer ?
#
loop_
_entity_poly.entity_id
_entity_poly.type
_entity_poly.pdbx_seq_one_letter_code
_entity_poly.pdbx_strand_id
1 'polypeptide(L)'
;MKSADFNQVSDKSAGQLSECIYRGWSSTDVVQKDNTTHLEHENERVSVYTWEDSMFADIYTRRGGSEVRFYKTFSMGPEVLADRSRIVKRCA
;
A
#
# COMPACT_ATOMS: atom_id res chain seq x y z
N MET A 1 -5.28 20.61 -8.83
CA MET A 1 -4.75 19.25 -9.08
C MET A 1 -5.88 18.27 -8.93
N LYS A 2 -6.21 17.49 -9.98
CA LYS A 2 -7.17 16.39 -9.85
C LYS A 2 -6.62 15.42 -8.79
N SER A 3 -7.40 15.16 -7.75
CA SER A 3 -7.16 14.06 -6.83
C SER A 3 -7.02 12.80 -7.68
N ALA A 4 -5.82 12.22 -7.73
CA ALA A 4 -5.68 10.93 -8.38
C ALA A 4 -6.41 9.93 -7.49
N ASP A 5 -7.55 9.43 -7.97
CA ASP A 5 -8.24 8.35 -7.28
C ASP A 5 -7.37 7.11 -7.37
N PHE A 6 -6.77 6.82 -6.23
CA PHE A 6 -5.77 5.82 -6.00
C PHE A 6 -6.45 4.55 -5.48
N ASN A 7 -7.20 3.90 -6.38
CA ASN A 7 -7.94 2.68 -6.08
C ASN A 7 -7.55 1.56 -7.06
N GLN A 8 -7.38 0.34 -6.54
CA GLN A 8 -7.08 -0.89 -7.29
C GLN A 8 -7.97 -2.03 -6.77
N VAL A 9 -8.40 -2.92 -7.65
CA VAL A 9 -9.15 -4.13 -7.31
C VAL A 9 -8.29 -5.34 -7.68
N SER A 10 -8.25 -6.34 -6.81
CA SER A 10 -7.46 -7.56 -6.94
C SER A 10 -8.33 -8.79 -6.67
N ASP A 11 -8.05 -9.90 -7.35
CA ASP A 11 -8.67 -11.20 -7.05
C ASP A 11 -8.00 -11.92 -5.85
N LYS A 12 -6.92 -11.35 -5.31
CA LYS A 12 -6.22 -11.91 -4.14
C LYS A 12 -6.97 -11.60 -2.84
N SER A 13 -6.79 -12.46 -1.84
CA SER A 13 -7.29 -12.20 -0.50
C SER A 13 -6.53 -11.03 0.15
N ALA A 14 -7.17 -10.37 1.13
CA ALA A 14 -6.57 -9.22 1.79
C ALA A 14 -5.20 -9.54 2.41
N GLY A 15 -5.04 -10.74 3.00
CA GLY A 15 -3.76 -11.20 3.57
C GLY A 15 -2.68 -11.49 2.53
N GLN A 16 -3.03 -12.08 1.38
CA GLN A 16 -2.07 -12.30 0.30
C GLN A 16 -1.59 -10.96 -0.30
N LEU A 17 -2.51 -10.01 -0.42
CA LEU A 17 -2.24 -8.71 -1.00
C LEU A 17 -1.43 -7.82 -0.03
N SER A 18 -1.76 -7.84 1.26
CA SER A 18 -1.01 -7.11 2.30
C SER A 18 0.43 -7.57 2.39
N GLU A 19 0.67 -8.89 2.38
CA GLU A 19 2.02 -9.46 2.43
C GLU A 19 2.84 -9.08 1.19
N CYS A 20 2.24 -9.08 0.00
CA CYS A 20 2.92 -8.67 -1.22
C CYS A 20 3.31 -7.18 -1.20
N ILE A 21 2.36 -6.31 -0.83
CA ILE A 21 2.59 -4.87 -0.76
C ILE A 21 3.64 -4.54 0.29
N TYR A 22 3.56 -5.15 1.48
CA TYR A 22 4.55 -5.05 2.55
C TYR A 22 5.95 -5.38 2.03
N ARG A 23 6.15 -6.58 1.46
CA ARG A 23 7.46 -7.01 0.95
C ARG A 23 7.97 -6.10 -0.16
N GLY A 24 7.08 -5.68 -1.05
CA GLY A 24 7.42 -4.78 -2.15
C GLY A 24 7.95 -3.45 -1.63
N TRP A 25 7.23 -2.78 -0.73
CA TRP A 25 7.66 -1.48 -0.21
C TRP A 25 8.91 -1.59 0.67
N SER A 26 9.01 -2.62 1.53
CA SER A 26 10.17 -2.82 2.40
C SER A 26 11.47 -3.20 1.67
N SER A 27 11.41 -3.53 0.37
CA SER A 27 12.58 -3.89 -0.44
C SER A 27 13.00 -2.81 -1.45
N THR A 28 12.33 -1.67 -1.48
CA THR A 28 12.71 -0.54 -2.35
C THR A 28 13.84 0.28 -1.75
N ASP A 29 14.89 0.54 -2.54
CA ASP A 29 16.04 1.37 -2.15
C ASP A 29 15.67 2.83 -1.82
N VAL A 30 14.44 3.24 -2.17
CA VAL A 30 13.88 4.58 -1.94
C VAL A 30 13.48 4.79 -0.48
N VAL A 31 13.28 3.71 0.28
CA VAL A 31 13.09 3.77 1.72
C VAL A 31 14.45 3.58 2.36
N GLN A 32 15.02 4.62 2.98
CA GLN A 32 16.02 4.39 4.04
C GLN A 32 15.41 3.31 4.93
N LYS A 33 16.04 2.13 5.00
CA LYS A 33 15.52 0.89 5.60
C LYS A 33 14.78 1.15 6.90
N ASP A 34 13.51 1.48 6.81
CA ASP A 34 12.65 1.70 7.94
C ASP A 34 12.05 0.33 8.27
N ASN A 35 12.66 -0.24 9.29
CA ASN A 35 12.35 -1.52 9.88
C ASN A 35 11.06 -1.50 10.72
N THR A 36 10.31 -0.39 10.70
CA THR A 36 9.00 -0.23 11.37
C THR A 36 7.87 -0.16 10.34
N THR A 37 7.74 -1.19 9.51
CA THR A 37 6.52 -1.42 8.73
C THR A 37 5.57 -2.25 9.59
N HIS A 38 4.32 -1.83 9.77
CA HIS A 38 3.36 -2.65 10.53
C HIS A 38 2.03 -2.88 9.80
N LEU A 39 1.36 -3.94 10.27
CA LEU A 39 0.08 -4.41 9.78
C LEU A 39 -0.93 -4.29 10.90
N GLU A 40 -2.00 -3.53 10.66
CA GLU A 40 -3.14 -3.44 11.57
C GLU A 40 -4.35 -4.13 10.94
N HIS A 41 -5.03 -4.94 11.75
CA HIS A 41 -6.20 -5.70 11.34
C HIS A 41 -7.42 -5.18 12.10
N GLU A 42 -8.39 -4.61 11.37
CA GLU A 42 -9.68 -4.19 11.93
C GLU A 42 -10.83 -4.69 11.06
N ASN A 43 -11.62 -5.63 11.56
CA ASN A 43 -12.80 -6.18 10.87
C ASN A 43 -12.50 -6.65 9.43
N GLU A 44 -13.02 -5.92 8.43
CA GLU A 44 -12.87 -6.20 7.00
C GLU A 44 -11.69 -5.46 6.35
N ARG A 45 -10.86 -4.78 7.14
CA ARG A 45 -9.77 -3.91 6.70
C ARG A 45 -8.41 -4.38 7.22
N VAL A 46 -7.42 -4.40 6.33
CA VAL A 46 -6.00 -4.53 6.67
C VAL A 46 -5.29 -3.26 6.26
N SER A 47 -4.61 -2.60 7.19
CA SER A 47 -3.85 -1.38 6.94
C SER A 47 -2.36 -1.68 6.92
N VAL A 48 -1.66 -1.22 5.87
CA VAL A 48 -0.21 -1.33 5.70
C VAL A 48 0.40 0.06 5.80
N TYR A 49 1.39 0.26 6.68
CA TYR A 49 2.05 1.55 6.87
C TYR A 49 3.58 1.47 6.93
N THR A 50 4.25 2.49 6.40
CA THR A 50 5.71 2.71 6.47
C THR A 50 5.98 4.09 7.08
N TRP A 51 6.82 4.19 8.10
CA TRP A 51 6.91 5.37 8.98
C TRP A 51 7.68 6.54 8.36
N GLU A 52 8.80 6.30 7.69
CA GLU A 52 9.70 7.40 7.27
C GLU A 52 9.34 8.17 5.99
N ASP A 53 8.16 7.97 5.39
CA ASP A 53 7.61 8.88 4.36
C ASP A 53 6.08 8.71 4.15
N SER A 54 5.41 8.11 5.14
CA SER A 54 3.97 8.00 5.33
C SER A 54 3.10 7.85 4.06
N MET A 55 3.28 6.70 3.41
CA MET A 55 2.23 6.12 2.58
C MET A 55 1.52 5.03 3.35
N PHE A 56 0.19 5.05 3.33
CA PHE A 56 -0.65 4.04 3.95
C PHE A 56 -1.59 3.46 2.90
N ALA A 57 -1.83 2.16 2.99
CA ALA A 57 -2.86 1.50 2.20
C ALA A 57 -3.84 0.76 3.09
N ASP A 58 -5.12 1.01 2.87
CA ASP A 58 -6.22 0.24 3.42
C ASP A 58 -6.68 -0.77 2.38
N ILE A 59 -6.64 -2.04 2.76
CA ILE A 59 -7.09 -3.17 1.96
C ILE A 59 -8.42 -3.63 2.53
N TYR A 60 -9.49 -3.46 1.77
CA TYR A 60 -10.83 -3.89 2.12
C TYR A 60 -11.10 -5.27 1.52
N THR A 61 -11.59 -6.18 2.35
CA THR A 61 -12.04 -7.49 1.90
C THR A 61 -13.30 -7.33 1.05
N ARG A 62 -13.34 -7.94 -0.13
CA ARG A 62 -14.49 -7.96 -1.04
C ARG A 62 -14.90 -9.40 -1.37
N ARG A 63 -16.13 -9.60 -1.81
CA ARG A 63 -16.61 -10.92 -2.24
C ARG A 63 -15.85 -11.35 -3.51
N GLY A 64 -14.87 -12.24 -3.34
CA GLY A 64 -14.03 -12.74 -4.43
C GLY A 64 -12.70 -12.00 -4.63
N GLY A 65 -12.29 -11.12 -3.70
CA GLY A 65 -11.05 -10.37 -3.87
C GLY A 65 -10.85 -9.28 -2.82
N SER A 66 -10.08 -8.25 -3.18
CA SER A 66 -9.77 -7.11 -2.31
C SER A 66 -9.78 -5.78 -3.07
N GLU A 67 -10.20 -4.72 -2.40
CA GLU A 67 -10.07 -3.33 -2.87
C GLU A 67 -8.96 -2.64 -2.08
N VAL A 68 -8.03 -1.98 -2.76
CA VAL A 68 -6.92 -1.26 -2.15
C VAL A 68 -7.11 0.22 -2.32
N ARG A 69 -7.16 0.96 -1.22
CA ARG A 69 -7.09 2.43 -1.19
C ARG A 69 -5.77 2.84 -0.60
N PHE A 70 -5.05 3.69 -1.31
CA PHE A 70 -3.77 4.21 -0.84
C PHE A 70 -3.82 5.71 -0.67
N TYR A 71 -3.07 6.18 0.31
CA TYR A 71 -3.13 7.54 0.79
C TYR A 71 -1.71 8.09 0.95
N LYS A 72 -1.59 9.39 0.68
CA LYS A 72 -0.34 10.15 0.72
C LYS A 72 -0.35 11.06 1.94
N THR A 73 0.75 11.14 2.69
CA THR A 73 1.04 12.33 3.49
C THR A 73 1.83 13.35 2.68
N PHE A 74 1.70 14.63 3.05
CA PHE A 74 1.98 15.79 2.19
C PHE A 74 3.44 15.99 1.75
N SER A 75 4.37 15.10 2.12
CA SER A 75 5.82 15.31 1.94
C SER A 75 6.50 14.44 0.87
N MET A 76 5.83 13.42 0.31
CA MET A 76 6.52 12.49 -0.62
C MET A 76 6.89 13.14 -1.97
N GLY A 77 8.15 12.95 -2.39
CA GLY A 77 8.65 13.27 -3.73
C GLY A 77 7.95 12.45 -4.83
N PRO A 78 7.79 12.98 -6.06
CA PRO A 78 7.05 12.31 -7.14
C PRO A 78 7.57 10.92 -7.53
N GLU A 79 8.88 10.69 -7.42
CA GLU A 79 9.55 9.44 -7.78
C GLU A 79 9.19 8.31 -6.81
N VAL A 80 9.19 8.60 -5.51
CA VAL A 80 8.77 7.68 -4.43
C VAL A 80 7.33 7.22 -4.65
N LEU A 81 6.45 8.16 -5.00
CA LEU A 81 5.03 7.88 -5.25
C LEU A 81 4.84 6.97 -6.47
N ALA A 82 5.57 7.24 -7.56
CA ALA A 82 5.48 6.47 -8.79
C ALA A 82 5.99 5.03 -8.61
N ASP A 83 7.03 4.84 -7.81
CA ASP A 83 7.57 3.52 -7.51
C ASP A 83 6.62 2.68 -6.66
N ARG A 84 6.11 3.25 -5.55
CA ARG A 84 5.20 2.51 -4.66
C ARG A 84 3.84 2.18 -5.30
N SER A 85 3.31 3.08 -6.13
CA SER A 85 2.09 2.82 -6.91
C SER A 85 2.28 1.66 -7.91
N ARG A 86 3.50 1.51 -8.45
CA ARG A 86 3.84 0.42 -9.37
C ARG A 86 3.87 -0.92 -8.64
N ILE A 87 4.32 -0.94 -7.39
CA ILE A 87 4.32 -2.15 -6.55
C ILE A 87 2.91 -2.62 -6.28
N VAL A 88 1.99 -1.72 -5.90
CA VAL A 88 0.58 -2.08 -5.71
C VAL A 88 -0.01 -2.69 -6.99
N LYS A 89 0.26 -2.09 -8.15
CA LYS A 89 -0.18 -2.62 -9.45
C LYS A 89 0.41 -3.99 -9.80
N ARG A 90 1.59 -4.34 -9.29
CA ARG A 90 2.20 -5.68 -9.48
C ARG A 90 1.60 -6.71 -8.53
N CYS A 91 1.12 -6.27 -7.37
CA CYS A 91 0.54 -7.14 -6.34
C CYS A 91 -0.95 -7.40 -6.58
N ALA A 92 -1.67 -6.46 -7.18
CA ALA A 92 -3.10 -6.57 -7.51
C ALA A 92 -3.40 -7.69 -8.51
#